data_AF-A0A963CV68-F1
#
_entry.id   AF-A0A963CV68-F1
#
_cell.length_a   1.000
_cell.length_b   1.000
_cell.length_c   1.000
_cell.angle_alpha   90.00
_cell.angle_beta   90.00
_cell.angle_gamma   90.00
#
_symmetry.space_group_name_H-M   'P 1'
#
loop_
_entity.id
_entity.type
_entity.pdbx_description
1 polymer ?
#
loop_
_entity_poly.entity_id
_entity_poly.type
_entity_poly.pdbx_seq_one_letter_code
_entity_poly.pdbx_strand_id
1 'polypeptide(L)'
;MSAQSLRLNLVASNMANVDSVSSSIEQTYRARQPVFSAMLNQFNPNAPAIGVQMKGVVESQAPLVAEYAPEHSLANAEGYIYRPNVNMVEEMANMISASRSYESNVEVINTAKQLLTATLKLGE
;
A
#
# COMPACT_ATOMS: atom_id res chain seq x y z
N MET A 1 -8.68 9.98 2.08
CA MET A 1 -8.88 9.06 0.94
C MET A 1 -7.60 8.79 0.13
N SER A 2 -6.86 9.82 -0.31
CA SER A 2 -5.62 9.66 -1.10
C SER A 2 -4.61 8.66 -0.50
N ALA A 3 -4.42 8.67 0.83
CA ALA A 3 -3.55 7.74 1.54
C ALA A 3 -3.92 6.25 1.33
N GLN A 4 -5.22 5.91 1.38
CA GLN A 4 -5.67 4.52 1.22
C GLN A 4 -5.65 4.07 -0.25
N SER A 5 -6.00 4.95 -1.19
CA SER A 5 -5.88 4.66 -2.62
C SER A 5 -4.43 4.41 -3.03
N LEU A 6 -3.49 5.20 -2.50
CA LEU A 6 -2.07 4.98 -2.75
C LEU A 6 -1.56 3.69 -2.11
N ARG A 7 -2.02 3.36 -0.89
CA ARG A 7 -1.71 2.08 -0.25
C ARG A 7 -2.21 0.90 -1.09
N LEU A 8 -3.42 0.97 -1.64
CA LEU A 8 -3.94 -0.03 -2.57
C LEU A 8 -3.07 -0.17 -3.83
N ASN A 9 -2.63 0.95 -4.43
CA ASN A 9 -1.76 0.93 -5.59
C ASN A 9 -0.39 0.29 -5.30
N LEU A 10 0.19 0.57 -4.14
CA LEU A 10 1.47 -0.03 -3.74
C LEU A 10 1.35 -1.53 -3.49
N VAL A 11 0.31 -1.94 -2.78
CA VAL A 11 0.04 -3.36 -2.52
C VAL A 11 -0.20 -4.10 -3.84
N ALA A 12 -0.98 -3.52 -4.75
CA ALA A 12 -1.19 -4.08 -6.09
C ALA A 12 0.12 -4.19 -6.89
N SER A 13 0.98 -3.16 -6.83
CA SER A 13 2.30 -3.19 -7.46
C SER A 13 3.20 -4.28 -6.85
N ASN A 14 3.20 -4.45 -5.54
CA ASN A 14 3.98 -5.50 -4.87
C ASN A 14 3.49 -6.89 -5.27
N MET A 15 2.16 -7.11 -5.27
CA MET A 15 1.56 -8.38 -5.70
C MET A 15 1.83 -8.66 -7.18
N ALA A 16 1.76 -7.67 -8.07
CA ALA A 16 2.03 -7.85 -9.49
C ALA A 16 3.48 -8.27 -9.78
N ASN A 17 4.41 -7.87 -8.91
CA ASN A 17 5.83 -8.18 -9.05
C ASN A 17 6.30 -9.32 -8.14
N VAL A 18 5.43 -9.99 -7.37
CA VAL A 18 5.83 -11.02 -6.39
C VAL A 18 6.58 -12.20 -7.02
N ASP A 19 6.25 -12.53 -8.27
CA ASP A 19 6.87 -13.62 -9.03
C ASP A 19 7.92 -13.12 -10.05
N SER A 20 8.30 -11.84 -9.99
CA SER A 20 9.32 -11.26 -10.87
C SER A 20 10.72 -11.68 -10.40
N VAL A 21 11.21 -12.79 -10.94
CA VAL A 21 12.55 -13.32 -10.64
C VAL A 21 13.61 -12.76 -11.59
N SER A 22 14.85 -12.61 -11.10
CA SER A 22 15.99 -12.20 -11.92
C SER A 22 17.28 -12.92 -11.49
N SER A 23 18.28 -12.92 -12.38
CA SER A 23 19.63 -13.42 -12.12
C SER A 23 20.50 -12.45 -11.33
N SER A 24 20.07 -11.19 -11.15
CA SER A 24 20.80 -10.16 -10.39
C SER A 24 19.94 -9.52 -9.31
N ILE A 25 20.52 -9.37 -8.12
CA ILE A 25 19.95 -8.65 -6.96
C ILE A 25 19.53 -7.22 -7.32
N GLU A 26 20.28 -6.55 -8.21
CA GLU A 26 20.00 -5.17 -8.62
C GLU A 26 18.79 -5.05 -9.54
N GLN A 27 18.44 -6.13 -10.24
CA GLN A 27 17.33 -6.18 -11.18
C GLN A 27 16.05 -6.74 -10.56
N THR A 28 16.15 -7.44 -9.43
CA THR A 28 14.99 -8.01 -8.72
C THR A 28 14.20 -6.92 -8.01
N TYR A 29 12.87 -6.97 -8.18
CA TYR A 29 11.95 -6.05 -7.53
C TYR A 29 12.06 -6.11 -5.99
N ARG A 30 11.98 -4.94 -5.34
CA ARG A 30 11.90 -4.81 -3.88
C ARG A 30 10.53 -4.32 -3.48
N ALA A 31 9.96 -4.93 -2.44
CA ALA A 31 8.67 -4.52 -1.89
C ALA A 31 8.68 -3.03 -1.52
N ARG A 32 7.63 -2.31 -1.90
CA ARG A 32 7.47 -0.88 -1.63
C ARG A 32 6.46 -0.67 -0.51
N GLN A 33 6.82 0.15 0.48
CA GLN A 33 5.98 0.43 1.65
C GLN A 33 5.67 1.92 1.76
N PRO A 34 4.42 2.31 2.08
CA PRO A 34 4.07 3.69 2.32
C PRO A 34 4.54 4.16 3.70
N VAL A 35 5.16 5.33 3.76
CA VAL A 35 5.51 6.01 5.02
C VAL A 35 4.52 7.13 5.29
N PHE A 36 3.78 7.00 6.38
CA PHE A 36 2.84 8.02 6.84
C PHE A 36 3.48 8.87 7.95
N SER A 37 3.20 10.16 7.92
CA SER A 37 3.51 11.09 9.00
C SER A 37 2.20 11.63 9.56
N ALA A 38 2.06 11.62 10.88
CA ALA A 38 0.94 12.28 11.54
C ALA A 38 1.08 13.79 11.34
N MET A 39 0.02 14.46 10.89
CA MET A 39 -0.03 15.92 10.85
C MET A 39 -0.17 16.47 12.28
N LEU A 40 0.89 16.38 13.09
CA LEU A 40 0.91 16.89 14.46
C LEU A 40 0.89 18.43 14.50
N ASN A 41 1.36 19.08 13.44
CA ASN A 41 1.48 20.54 13.34
C ASN A 41 0.13 21.28 13.19
N GLN A 42 -0.99 20.57 13.13
CA GLN A 42 -2.36 21.12 13.14
C GLN A 42 -3.16 20.60 14.34
N PHE A 43 -2.50 20.45 15.50
CA PHE A 43 -3.18 20.22 16.77
C PHE A 43 -4.07 21.44 17.11
N ASN A 44 -5.27 21.46 16.53
CA ASN A 44 -6.36 22.31 16.94
C ASN A 44 -7.19 21.49 17.94
N PRO A 45 -7.28 21.89 19.23
CA PRO A 45 -8.06 21.17 20.23
C PRO A 45 -9.54 20.98 19.85
N ASN A 46 -10.04 21.75 18.87
CA ASN A 46 -11.40 21.68 18.34
C ASN A 46 -11.56 20.78 17.10
N ALA A 47 -10.50 20.15 16.59
CA ALA A 47 -10.55 19.24 15.45
C ALA A 47 -10.41 17.78 15.92
N PRO A 48 -11.50 16.98 15.94
CA PRO A 48 -11.51 15.63 16.52
C PRO A 48 -10.75 14.56 15.72
N ALA A 49 -10.07 14.92 14.62
CA ALA A 49 -9.36 13.97 13.77
C ALA A 49 -7.98 14.50 13.36
N ILE A 50 -6.92 13.82 13.80
CA ILE A 50 -5.56 14.03 13.30
C ILE A 50 -5.46 13.35 11.93
N GLY A 51 -5.34 14.15 10.88
CA GLY A 51 -5.09 13.64 9.53
C GLY A 51 -3.71 12.96 9.44
N VAL A 52 -3.64 11.86 8.69
CA VAL A 52 -2.36 11.27 8.26
C VAL A 52 -2.01 11.79 6.87
N GLN A 53 -0.81 12.33 6.72
CA GLN A 53 -0.27 12.72 5.42
C GLN A 53 0.81 11.72 5.01
N MET A 54 0.81 11.33 3.75
CA MET A 54 1.87 10.48 3.19
C MET A 54 3.15 11.31 3.03
N LYS A 55 4.27 10.81 3.56
CA LYS A 55 5.58 11.45 3.46
C LYS A 55 6.41 10.90 2.30
N GLY A 56 6.21 9.64 1.93
CA GLY A 56 6.85 9.01 0.78
C GLY A 56 6.56 7.51 0.65
N VAL A 57 7.18 6.89 -0.35
CA VAL A 57 7.24 5.44 -0.55
C VAL A 57 8.70 5.02 -0.39
N VAL A 58 8.96 3.99 0.42
CA VAL A 58 10.31 3.45 0.63
C VAL A 58 10.38 2.02 0.13
N GLU A 59 11.53 1.64 -0.41
CA GLU A 59 11.80 0.25 -0.76
C GLU A 59 12.26 -0.52 0.47
N SER A 60 11.86 -1.80 0.55
CA SER A 60 12.19 -2.68 1.66
C SER A 60 13.67 -3.03 1.61
N GLN A 61 14.35 -2.81 2.74
CA GLN A 61 15.74 -3.16 2.97
C GLN A 61 15.94 -4.64 3.35
N ALA A 62 14.87 -5.43 3.40
CA ALA A 62 14.98 -6.85 3.68
C ALA A 62 15.75 -7.58 2.56
N PRO A 63 16.56 -8.60 2.89
CA PRO A 63 17.25 -9.38 1.88
C PRO A 63 16.24 -10.03 0.91
N LEU A 64 16.65 -10.11 -0.36
CA LEU A 64 15.91 -10.86 -1.38
C LEU A 64 16.01 -12.35 -1.09
N VAL A 65 15.06 -13.13 -1.60
CA VAL A 65 15.05 -14.58 -1.42
C VAL A 65 15.84 -15.21 -2.56
N ALA A 66 17.02 -15.75 -2.25
CA ALA A 66 17.81 -16.52 -3.21
C ALA A 66 17.32 -17.97 -3.23
N GLU A 67 17.00 -18.48 -4.42
CA GLU A 67 16.55 -19.85 -4.64
C GLU A 67 17.48 -20.52 -5.65
N TYR A 68 17.93 -21.73 -5.36
CA TYR A 68 18.81 -22.48 -6.24
C TYR A 68 17.96 -23.21 -7.30
N ALA A 69 18.07 -22.77 -8.55
CA ALA A 69 17.30 -23.26 -9.68
C ALA A 69 18.17 -23.25 -10.96
N PRO A 70 19.16 -24.17 -11.08
CA PRO A 70 20.13 -24.17 -12.18
C PRO A 70 19.53 -24.43 -13.57
N GLU A 71 18.38 -25.09 -13.64
CA GLU A 71 17.63 -25.35 -14.89
C GLU A 71 16.74 -24.16 -15.31
N HIS A 72 16.71 -23.07 -14.54
CA HIS A 72 15.86 -21.91 -14.82
C HIS A 72 16.55 -20.95 -15.80
N SER A 73 15.83 -20.48 -16.83
CA SER A 73 16.40 -19.59 -17.86
C SER A 73 16.91 -18.24 -17.33
N LEU A 74 16.40 -17.82 -16.17
CA LEU A 74 16.80 -16.60 -15.46
C LEU A 74 17.80 -16.88 -14.30
N ALA A 75 18.40 -18.06 -14.24
CA ALA A 75 19.44 -18.35 -13.27
C ALA A 75 20.74 -17.61 -13.59
N ASN A 76 21.47 -17.21 -12.56
CA ASN A 76 22.82 -16.66 -12.71
C ASN A 76 23.83 -17.76 -13.06
N ALA A 77 25.10 -17.39 -13.27
CA ALA A 77 26.18 -18.34 -13.60
C ALA A 77 26.41 -19.43 -12.52
N GLU A 78 25.92 -19.21 -11.30
CA GLU A 78 26.02 -20.12 -10.16
C GLU A 78 24.74 -20.96 -9.98
N GLY A 79 23.71 -20.78 -10.81
CA GLY A 79 22.45 -21.51 -10.74
C GLY A 79 21.40 -20.93 -9.78
N TYR A 80 21.57 -19.69 -9.32
CA TYR A 80 20.62 -19.02 -8.41
C TYR A 80 19.68 -18.06 -9.14
N ILE A 81 18.44 -18.00 -8.67
CA ILE A 81 17.46 -16.96 -8.98
C ILE A 81 17.18 -16.12 -7.74
N TYR A 82 16.94 -14.82 -7.93
CA TYR A 82 16.58 -13.91 -6.86
C TYR A 82 15.11 -13.55 -6.98
N ARG A 83 14.32 -13.90 -5.95
CA ARG A 83 12.91 -13.55 -5.82
C ARG A 83 12.74 -12.29 -4.97
N PRO A 84 11.73 -11.45 -5.29
CA PRO A 84 11.36 -10.29 -4.50
C PRO A 84 11.05 -10.64 -3.05
N ASN A 85 11.36 -9.71 -2.15
CA ASN A 85 11.07 -9.83 -0.72
C ASN A 85 9.60 -9.46 -0.39
N VAL A 86 8.67 -9.90 -1.24
CA VAL A 86 7.23 -9.64 -1.11
C VAL A 86 6.54 -10.86 -0.52
N ASN A 87 5.83 -10.68 0.60
CA ASN A 87 4.99 -11.73 1.17
C ASN A 87 3.54 -11.58 0.67
N MET A 88 3.10 -12.50 -0.18
CA MET A 88 1.76 -12.44 -0.77
C MET A 88 0.63 -12.46 0.27
N VAL A 89 0.80 -13.20 1.38
CA VAL A 89 -0.21 -13.27 2.45
C VAL A 89 -0.35 -11.94 3.16
N GLU A 90 0.77 -11.29 3.44
CA GLU A 90 0.79 -9.97 4.08
C GLU A 90 0.22 -8.89 3.15
N GLU A 91 0.60 -8.90 1.87
CA GLU A 91 0.08 -7.95 0.88
C GLU A 91 -1.44 -8.11 0.66
N MET A 92 -1.96 -9.34 0.59
CA MET A 92 -3.40 -9.58 0.52
C MET A 92 -4.13 -9.05 1.76
N ALA A 93 -3.58 -9.26 2.97
CA ALA A 93 -4.15 -8.70 4.20
C ALA A 93 -4.13 -7.16 4.19
N ASN A 94 -3.04 -6.56 3.73
CA ASN A 94 -2.93 -5.12 3.54
C ASN A 94 -3.93 -4.57 2.53
N MET A 95 -4.17 -5.29 1.41
CA MET A 95 -5.16 -4.93 0.40
C MET A 95 -6.57 -4.93 1.00
N ILE A 96 -6.95 -5.98 1.72
CA ILE A 96 -8.27 -6.09 2.35
C ILE A 96 -8.47 -4.96 3.36
N SER A 97 -7.47 -4.71 4.21
CA SER A 97 -7.52 -3.63 5.20
C SER A 97 -7.67 -2.25 4.55
N ALA A 98 -6.90 -1.98 3.49
CA ALA A 98 -6.95 -0.72 2.76
C ALA A 98 -8.27 -0.54 1.99
N SER A 99 -8.80 -1.60 1.37
CA SER A 99 -10.09 -1.59 0.65
C SER A 99 -11.23 -1.26 1.59
N ARG A 100 -11.33 -1.97 2.71
CA ARG A 100 -12.36 -1.71 3.74
C ARG A 100 -12.26 -0.29 4.30
N SER A 101 -11.05 0.20 4.52
CA SER A 101 -10.82 1.58 4.98
C SER A 101 -11.24 2.59 3.91
N TYR A 102 -11.02 2.31 2.64
CA TYR A 102 -11.46 3.16 1.53
C TYR A 102 -12.99 3.17 1.41
N GLU A 103 -13.62 2.00 1.42
CA GLU A 103 -15.09 1.83 1.40
C GLU A 103 -15.75 2.58 2.56
N SER A 104 -15.27 2.40 3.79
CA SER A 104 -15.80 3.09 4.96
C SER A 104 -15.65 4.62 4.86
N ASN A 105 -14.53 5.12 4.33
CA ASN A 105 -14.36 6.56 4.10
C ASN A 105 -15.37 7.11 3.08
N VAL A 106 -15.65 6.36 2.02
CA VAL A 106 -16.64 6.73 1.00
C VAL A 106 -18.05 6.72 1.60
N GLU A 107 -18.37 5.71 2.41
CA GLU A 107 -19.65 5.62 3.11
C GLU A 107 -19.89 6.82 4.04
N VAL A 108 -18.91 7.17 4.87
CA VAL A 108 -19.00 8.34 5.76
C VAL A 108 -19.28 9.64 4.99
N ILE A 109 -18.63 9.85 3.85
CA ILE A 109 -18.86 11.03 3.00
C ILE A 109 -20.28 11.01 2.41
N ASN A 110 -20.74 9.85 1.96
CA ASN A 110 -22.09 9.70 1.42
C ASN A 110 -23.15 9.97 2.49
N THR A 111 -22.99 9.44 3.70
CA THR A 111 -23.86 9.71 4.83
C THR A 111 -23.86 11.20 5.18
N ALA A 112 -22.68 11.84 5.26
CA ALA A 112 -22.59 13.28 5.50
C ALA A 112 -23.32 14.10 4.42
N LYS A 113 -23.17 13.73 3.15
CA LYS A 113 -23.89 14.36 2.02
C LYS A 113 -25.41 14.18 2.12
N GLN A 114 -25.87 12.99 2.51
CA GLN A 114 -27.30 12.72 2.72
C GLN A 114 -27.86 13.58 3.86
N LEU A 115 -27.15 13.65 4.99
CA LEU A 115 -27.55 14.48 6.13
C LEU A 115 -27.63 15.96 5.74
N LEU A 116 -26.60 16.50 5.07
CA LEU A 116 -26.59 17.89 4.59
C LEU A 116 -27.76 18.18 3.64
N THR A 117 -28.06 17.26 2.72
CA THR A 117 -29.18 17.40 1.79
C THR A 117 -30.53 17.37 2.52
N ALA A 118 -30.68 16.52 3.53
CA ALA A 118 -31.88 16.46 4.35
C ALA A 118 -32.06 17.75 5.18
N THR A 119 -30.97 18.30 5.73
CA THR A 119 -31.00 19.58 6.45
C THR A 119 -31.39 20.74 5.55
N LEU A 120 -30.88 20.81 4.32
CA LEU A 120 -31.27 21.85 3.36
C LEU A 120 -32.77 21.79 3.03
N LYS A 121 -33.32 20.59 2.84
CA LYS A 121 -34.76 20.39 2.59
C LYS A 121 -35.67 20.76 3.77
N LEU A 122 -35.15 20.80 4.99
CA LEU A 122 -35.91 21.24 6.17
C LEU A 122 -35.98 22.77 6.29
N GLY A 123 -35.14 23.50 5.55
CA GLY A 123 -35.11 24.96 5.52
C GLY A 123 -35.90 25.59 4.36
N GLU A 124 -36.47 24.78 3.46
CA GLU A 124 -37.45 25.19 2.44
C GLU A 124 -38.88 25.00 2.96
#